data_AF-A0A9Q0RBB4-F1
#
_entry.id   AF-A0A9Q0RBB4-F1
#
_cell.length_a   1.000
_cell.length_b   1.000
_cell.length_c   1.000
_cell.angle_alpha   90.00
_cell.angle_beta   90.00
_cell.angle_gamma   90.00
#
_symmetry.space_group_name_H-M   'P 1'
#
loop_
_entity.id
_entity.type
_entity.pdbx_description
1 polymer ?
#
loop_
_entity_poly.entity_id
_entity_poly.type
_entity_poly.pdbx_seq_one_letter_code
_entity_poly.pdbx_strand_id
1 'polypeptide(L)'
;MVSLNKIQTPLFNVATEYQQNEHYLKLYLLEMLAAMFPHLNQPQIENFIAGMFELNKDLPNFKNHLRDFLIQLKEFTGQDNTDLFEEEKQLQKQQDFERRKQIPGFINPYEQHDDENDNDNDNDNSINMN
;
A
#
# COMPACT_ATOMS: atom_id res chain seq x y z
N MET A 1 -7.64 -11.38 -28.02
CA MET A 1 -6.49 -10.97 -28.87
C MET A 1 -5.24 -11.81 -28.60
N VAL A 2 -4.92 -12.15 -27.35
CA VAL A 2 -3.86 -13.13 -27.00
C VAL A 2 -4.33 -14.58 -27.22
N SER A 3 -5.59 -14.88 -26.91
CA SER A 3 -6.23 -16.20 -27.12
C SER A 3 -6.44 -16.60 -28.59
N LEU A 4 -6.11 -15.72 -29.54
CA LEU A 4 -6.30 -15.93 -30.98
C LEU A 4 -4.99 -16.29 -31.71
N ASN A 5 -3.90 -16.59 -30.99
CA ASN A 5 -2.59 -16.88 -31.60
C ASN A 5 -2.10 -15.79 -32.57
N LYS A 6 -2.60 -14.56 -32.44
CA LYS A 6 -2.19 -13.42 -33.29
C LYS A 6 -0.82 -12.84 -32.92
N ILE A 7 -0.31 -13.16 -31.73
CA ILE A 7 1.04 -12.80 -31.31
C ILE A 7 1.92 -14.04 -31.50
N GLN A 8 2.61 -14.11 -32.65
CA GLN A 8 3.49 -15.24 -33.00
C GLN A 8 4.88 -15.15 -32.36
N THR A 9 5.25 -13.99 -31.81
CA THR A 9 6.52 -13.80 -31.11
C THR A 9 6.39 -14.22 -29.65
N PRO A 10 7.19 -15.19 -29.16
CA PRO A 10 7.20 -15.57 -27.75
C PRO A 10 7.58 -14.36 -26.90
N LEU A 11 6.74 -14.03 -25.91
CA LEU A 11 7.10 -13.04 -24.88
C LEU A 11 7.94 -13.67 -23.76
N PHE A 12 8.04 -15.00 -23.75
CA PHE A 12 8.84 -15.78 -22.83
C PHE A 12 10.14 -16.26 -23.51
N ASN A 13 11.18 -16.48 -22.71
CA ASN A 13 12.39 -17.14 -23.19
C ASN A 13 12.03 -18.59 -23.55
N VAL A 14 12.22 -19.00 -24.80
CA VAL A 14 11.89 -20.34 -25.34
C VAL A 14 12.55 -21.51 -24.59
N ALA A 15 13.49 -21.23 -23.68
CA ALA A 15 14.07 -22.20 -22.75
C ALA A 15 13.18 -22.53 -21.53
N THR A 16 12.09 -21.78 -21.29
CA THR A 16 11.18 -21.98 -20.16
C THR A 16 9.88 -22.65 -20.60
N GLU A 17 9.42 -23.65 -19.84
CA GLU A 17 8.28 -24.55 -20.12
C GLU A 17 6.89 -23.89 -20.17
N TYR A 18 6.79 -22.61 -20.53
CA TYR A 18 5.50 -21.95 -20.67
C TYR A 18 4.96 -22.20 -22.08
N GLN A 19 4.12 -23.23 -22.22
CA GLN A 19 3.57 -23.66 -23.51
C GLN A 19 2.70 -22.61 -24.24
N GLN A 20 2.25 -21.53 -23.57
CA GLN A 20 1.38 -20.50 -24.16
C GLN A 20 1.60 -19.09 -23.59
N ASN A 21 1.64 -18.09 -24.48
CA ASN A 21 1.76 -16.64 -24.14
C ASN A 21 0.70 -16.15 -23.14
N GLU A 22 -0.51 -16.71 -23.20
CA GLU A 22 -1.60 -16.35 -22.28
C GLU A 22 -1.28 -16.75 -20.83
N HIS A 23 -0.73 -17.94 -20.64
CA HIS A 23 -0.39 -18.45 -19.31
C HIS A 23 0.73 -17.63 -18.68
N TYR A 24 1.76 -17.29 -19.47
CA TYR A 24 2.84 -16.41 -19.05
C TYR A 24 2.33 -15.03 -18.63
N LEU A 25 1.46 -14.40 -19.43
CA LEU A 25 0.91 -13.08 -19.11
C LEU A 25 0.05 -13.10 -17.84
N LYS A 26 -0.74 -14.16 -17.61
CA LYS A 26 -1.53 -14.31 -16.39
C LYS A 26 -0.65 -14.38 -15.15
N LEU A 27 0.42 -15.20 -15.19
CA LEU A 27 1.38 -15.30 -14.09
C LEU A 27 2.13 -14.00 -13.84
N TYR A 28 2.60 -13.33 -14.89
CA TYR A 28 3.30 -12.07 -14.76
C TYR A 28 2.41 -10.96 -14.14
N LEU A 29 1.15 -10.86 -14.60
CA LEU A 29 0.20 -9.90 -14.02
C LEU A 29 -0.15 -10.23 -12.57
N LEU A 30 -0.24 -11.52 -12.22
CA LEU A 30 -0.47 -11.98 -10.85
C LEU A 30 0.66 -11.52 -9.93
N GLU A 31 1.92 -11.80 -10.30
CA GLU A 31 3.11 -11.44 -9.52
C GLU A 31 3.24 -9.92 -9.37
N MET A 32 3.03 -9.17 -10.46
CA MET A 32 3.08 -7.70 -10.44
C MET A 32 2.02 -7.10 -9.51
N LEU A 33 0.76 -7.55 -9.62
CA LEU A 33 -0.33 -7.02 -8.81
C LEU A 33 -0.20 -7.42 -7.34
N ALA A 34 0.28 -8.63 -7.05
CA ALA A 34 0.56 -9.06 -5.69
C ALA A 34 1.69 -8.22 -5.04
N ALA A 35 2.73 -7.87 -5.81
CA ALA A 35 3.82 -7.04 -5.32
C ALA A 35 3.42 -5.58 -5.09
N MET A 36 2.59 -5.01 -5.97
CA MET A 36 2.16 -3.61 -5.85
C MET A 36 1.02 -3.40 -4.84
N PHE A 37 0.25 -4.45 -4.54
CA PHE A 37 -0.91 -4.39 -3.65
C PHE A 37 -0.88 -5.53 -2.62
N PRO A 38 0.00 -5.46 -1.60
CA PRO A 38 0.19 -6.55 -0.63
C PRO A 38 -1.06 -6.86 0.21
N HIS A 39 -2.02 -5.93 0.27
CA HIS A 39 -3.30 -6.10 0.98
C HIS A 39 -4.38 -6.79 0.13
N LEU A 40 -4.10 -7.08 -1.14
CA LEU A 40 -5.06 -7.67 -2.06
C LEU A 40 -4.98 -9.20 -1.98
N ASN A 41 -6.13 -9.88 -1.88
CA ASN A 41 -6.14 -11.33 -1.75
C ASN A 41 -5.83 -11.99 -3.11
N GLN A 42 -4.93 -12.97 -3.13
CA GLN A 42 -4.54 -13.67 -4.36
C GLN A 42 -5.73 -14.19 -5.21
N PRO A 43 -6.79 -14.82 -4.66
CA PRO A 43 -7.94 -15.24 -5.46
C PRO A 43 -8.70 -14.08 -6.14
N GLN A 44 -8.69 -12.89 -5.55
CA GLN A 44 -9.31 -11.70 -6.15
C GLN A 44 -8.52 -11.23 -7.36
N ILE A 45 -7.18 -11.26 -7.29
CA ILE A 45 -6.29 -10.92 -8.40
C ILE A 45 -6.48 -11.92 -9.55
N GLU A 46 -6.53 -13.21 -9.25
CA GLU A 46 -6.75 -14.28 -10.25
C GLU A 46 -8.09 -14.10 -10.97
N ASN A 47 -9.17 -13.85 -10.23
CA ASN A 47 -10.50 -13.62 -10.80
C ASN A 47 -10.56 -12.34 -11.64
N PHE A 48 -9.89 -11.27 -11.19
CA PHE A 48 -9.79 -10.02 -11.95
C PHE A 48 -9.11 -10.25 -13.29
N ILE A 49 -7.93 -10.89 -13.29
CA ILE A 49 -7.16 -11.22 -14.50
C ILE A 49 -7.99 -12.12 -15.41
N ALA A 50 -8.62 -13.17 -14.90
CA ALA A 50 -9.48 -14.05 -15.69
C ALA A 50 -10.60 -13.28 -16.40
N GLY A 51 -11.31 -12.40 -15.68
CA GLY A 51 -12.36 -11.55 -16.25
C GLY A 51 -11.84 -10.56 -17.29
N MET A 52 -10.63 -10.02 -17.13
CA MET A 52 -10.00 -9.15 -18.14
C MET A 52 -9.74 -9.88 -19.47
N PHE A 53 -9.37 -11.17 -19.42
CA PHE A 53 -9.19 -11.98 -20.63
C PHE A 53 -10.53 -12.42 -21.25
N GLU A 54 -11.56 -12.67 -20.44
CA GLU A 54 -12.88 -13.11 -20.90
C GLU A 54 -13.70 -11.96 -21.52
N LEU A 55 -13.67 -10.78 -20.89
CA LEU A 55 -14.40 -9.59 -21.33
C LEU A 55 -13.68 -8.84 -22.48
N ASN A 56 -12.60 -9.39 -23.03
CA ASN A 56 -11.75 -8.69 -24.01
C ASN A 56 -12.44 -8.40 -25.36
N LYS A 57 -13.65 -8.91 -25.60
CA LYS A 57 -14.48 -8.61 -26.80
C LYS A 57 -15.65 -7.66 -26.51
N ASP A 58 -15.89 -7.33 -25.24
CA ASP A 58 -17.01 -6.52 -24.79
C ASP A 58 -16.49 -5.31 -24.00
N LEU A 59 -16.25 -4.21 -24.72
CA LEU A 59 -15.64 -3.01 -24.17
C LEU A 59 -16.46 -2.36 -23.04
N PRO A 60 -17.80 -2.23 -23.12
CA PRO A 60 -18.61 -1.77 -21.99
C PRO A 60 -18.43 -2.60 -20.72
N ASN A 61 -18.51 -3.92 -20.81
CA ASN A 61 -18.39 -4.79 -19.64
C ASN A 61 -16.95 -4.83 -19.10
N PHE A 62 -15.95 -4.77 -19.98
CA PHE A 62 -14.54 -4.61 -19.60
C PHE A 62 -14.32 -3.35 -18.77
N LYS A 63 -14.90 -2.21 -19.18
CA LYS A 63 -14.79 -0.95 -18.43
C LYS A 63 -15.47 -1.01 -17.07
N ASN A 64 -16.62 -1.70 -16.97
CA ASN A 64 -17.29 -1.90 -15.69
C ASN A 64 -16.46 -2.79 -14.76
N HIS A 65 -15.99 -3.94 -15.25
CA HIS A 65 -15.13 -4.85 -14.48
C HIS A 65 -13.85 -4.17 -13.98
N LEU A 66 -13.23 -3.34 -14.83
CA LEU A 66 -12.07 -2.54 -14.44
C LEU A 66 -12.42 -1.47 -13.40
N ARG A 67 -13.55 -0.77 -13.56
CA ARG A 67 -14.01 0.23 -12.59
C ARG A 67 -14.23 -0.41 -11.23
N ASP A 68 -14.93 -1.54 -11.18
CA ASP A 68 -15.27 -2.22 -9.93
C ASP A 68 -14.01 -2.68 -9.20
N PHE A 69 -13.02 -3.20 -9.94
CA PHE A 69 -11.71 -3.54 -9.40
C PHE A 69 -10.97 -2.32 -8.83
N LEU A 70 -10.97 -1.19 -9.53
CA LEU A 70 -10.32 0.05 -9.06
C LEU A 70 -11.00 0.64 -7.82
N ILE A 71 -12.33 0.51 -7.70
CA ILE A 71 -13.07 0.93 -6.51
C ILE A 71 -12.68 0.06 -5.32
N GLN A 72 -12.71 -1.27 -5.47
CA GLN A 72 -12.29 -2.21 -4.43
C GLN A 72 -10.85 -1.90 -3.98
N LEU A 73 -9.95 -1.69 -4.93
CA LEU A 73 -8.55 -1.36 -4.63
C LEU A 73 -8.42 -0.08 -3.80
N LYS A 74 -9.19 0.96 -4.13
CA LYS A 74 -9.17 2.24 -3.42
C LYS A 74 -9.63 2.07 -1.96
N GLU A 75 -10.65 1.26 -1.72
CA GLU A 75 -11.14 0.97 -0.37
C GLU A 75 -10.03 0.37 0.51
N PHE A 76 -9.27 -0.59 -0.01
CA PHE A 76 -8.15 -1.19 0.73
C PHE A 76 -6.98 -0.22 0.98
N THR A 77 -6.65 0.65 0.01
CA THR A 77 -5.60 1.66 0.20
C THR A 77 -6.01 2.81 1.14
N GLY A 78 -7.31 3.06 1.31
CA GLY A 78 -7.84 4.09 2.19
C GLY A 78 -8.03 3.65 3.64
N GLN A 79 -7.82 2.36 3.93
CA GLN A 79 -7.95 1.75 5.26
C GLN A 79 -6.60 1.51 5.94
N ASP A 80 -5.56 2.26 5.55
CA ASP A 80 -4.32 2.36 6.35
C ASP A 80 -4.65 3.11 7.66
N ASN A 81 -5.37 2.43 8.56
CA ASN A 81 -5.67 2.90 9.92
C ASN A 81 -4.40 2.99 10.79
N THR A 82 -3.24 2.71 10.20
CA THR A 82 -1.92 2.81 10.81
C THR A 82 -1.73 4.20 11.41
N ASP A 83 -2.11 5.27 10.71
CA ASP A 83 -2.10 6.65 11.24
C ASP A 83 -3.00 6.81 12.49
N LEU A 84 -4.17 6.16 12.51
CA LEU A 84 -5.11 6.25 13.63
C LEU A 84 -4.56 5.60 14.91
N PHE A 85 -3.76 4.53 14.78
CA PHE A 85 -3.13 3.87 15.93
C PHE A 85 -1.88 4.60 16.43
N GLU A 86 -1.23 5.41 15.60
CA GLU A 86 -0.06 6.19 15.99
C GLU A 86 -0.43 7.34 16.94
N GLU A 87 -1.51 8.06 16.66
CA GLU A 87 -2.01 9.14 17.53
C GLU A 87 -2.42 8.62 18.92
N GLU A 88 -3.16 7.51 18.99
CA GLU A 88 -3.58 6.90 20.26
C GLU A 88 -2.38 6.43 21.10
N LYS A 89 -1.36 5.85 20.44
CA LYS A 89 -0.12 5.41 21.10
C LYS A 89 0.70 6.58 21.64
N GLN A 90 0.74 7.70 20.92
CA GLN A 90 1.40 8.93 21.40
C GLN A 90 0.68 9.52 22.61
N LEU A 91 -0.66 9.57 22.57
CA LEU A 91 -1.47 10.06 23.68
C LEU A 91 -1.29 9.19 24.93
N GLN A 92 -1.25 7.87 24.77
CA GLN A 92 -1.00 6.92 25.86
C GLN A 92 0.38 7.14 26.50
N LYS A 93 1.42 7.33 25.67
CA LYS A 93 2.78 7.64 26.15
C LYS A 93 2.84 8.95 26.93
N GLN A 94 2.18 10.00 26.44
CA GLN A 94 2.11 11.28 27.16
C GLN A 94 1.39 11.12 28.50
N GLN A 95 0.26 10.42 28.55
CA GLN A 95 -0.44 10.18 29.81
C GLN A 95 0.40 9.38 30.81
N ASP A 96 1.13 8.36 30.35
CA ASP A 96 2.03 7.57 31.19
C ASP A 96 3.23 8.39 31.67
N PHE A 97 3.73 9.30 30.85
CA PHE A 97 4.79 10.23 31.25
C PHE A 97 4.30 11.25 32.29
N GLU A 98 3.14 11.86 32.09
CA GLU A 98 2.54 12.81 33.04
C GLU A 98 2.20 12.14 34.38
N ARG A 99 1.71 10.90 34.36
CA ARG A 99 1.52 10.11 35.60
C ARG A 99 2.83 9.87 36.34
N ARG A 100 3.91 9.56 35.63
CA ARG A 100 5.24 9.35 36.23
C ARG A 100 5.85 10.65 36.77
N LYS A 101 5.61 11.80 36.13
CA LYS A 101 6.01 13.14 36.62
C LYS A 101 5.38 13.52 37.95
N GLN A 102 4.12 13.14 38.14
CA GLN A 102 3.37 13.48 39.36
C GLN A 102 3.80 12.65 40.59
N ILE A 103 4.64 11.62 40.41
CA ILE A 103 5.16 10.79 41.49
C ILE A 103 6.57 11.28 41.86
N PRO A 104 6.76 11.90 43.04
CA PRO A 104 8.07 12.39 43.47
C PRO A 104 9.10 11.25 43.55
N GLY A 105 10.24 11.41 42.87
CA GLY A 105 11.36 10.44 42.89
C GLY A 105 11.31 9.34 41.82
N PHE A 106 10.37 9.38 40.88
CA PHE A 106 10.19 8.33 39.86
C PHE A 106 10.76 8.68 38.47
N ILE A 107 11.19 9.92 38.23
CA ILE A 107 11.80 10.33 36.96
C ILE A 107 13.32 10.35 37.08
N ASN A 108 13.99 9.60 36.19
CA ASN A 108 15.43 9.66 36.04
C ASN A 108 15.81 11.00 35.34
N PRO A 109 16.66 11.85 35.94
CA PRO A 109 17.02 13.15 35.36
C PRO A 109 17.74 13.10 34.00
N TYR A 110 18.17 11.92 33.54
CA TYR A 110 18.73 11.74 32.20
C TYR A 110 17.68 11.44 31.10
N GLU A 111 16.43 11.12 31.47
CA GLU A 111 15.36 10.75 30.53
C GLU A 111 14.67 12.00 29.92
N GLN A 112 14.88 13.18 30.51
CA GLN A 112 14.31 14.45 30.02
C GLN A 112 15.01 15.00 28.76
N HIS A 113 16.21 14.49 28.41
CA HIS A 113 17.01 15.04 27.31
C HIS A 113 16.81 14.34 25.96
N ASP A 114 16.19 13.16 25.95
CA ASP A 114 16.02 12.40 24.69
C ASP A 114 14.74 12.80 23.93
N ASP A 115 13.74 13.37 24.61
CA ASP A 115 12.43 13.70 24.00
C ASP A 115 12.24 15.20 23.64
N GLU A 116 13.12 16.11 24.08
CA GLU A 116 13.05 17.55 23.75
C GLU A 116 13.74 17.92 22.42
N ASN A 117 14.45 16.99 21.76
CA ASN A 117 15.21 17.27 20.53
C ASN A 117 14.41 17.14 19.22
N ASP A 118 13.12 16.75 19.26
CA ASP A 118 12.30 16.57 18.05
C ASP A 118 11.22 17.65 17.84
N ASN A 119 11.21 18.75 18.61
CA ASN A 119 10.14 19.75 18.53
C ASN A 119 10.56 21.22 18.41
N ASP A 120 11.78 21.52 17.95
CA ASP A 120 12.21 22.90 17.64
C ASP A 120 12.62 23.03 16.17
N ASN A 121 11.67 22.83 15.24
CA ASN A 121 11.84 23.29 13.86
C ASN A 121 10.61 23.99 13.27
N ASP A 122 9.92 24.78 14.07
CA ASP A 122 9.05 25.82 13.52
C ASP A 122 8.97 27.00 14.49
N ASN A 123 9.47 28.14 14.02
CA ASN A 123 9.18 29.51 14.48
C ASN A 123 10.33 30.30 15.15
N ASP A 124 11.41 30.53 14.42
CA ASP A 124 12.13 31.82 14.49
C ASP A 124 12.12 32.47 13.10
N ASN A 125 10.92 32.90 12.66
CA ASN A 125 10.86 33.97 11.67
C ASN A 125 11.16 35.27 12.43
N SER A 126 12.44 35.63 12.44
CA SER A 126 12.97 36.81 13.10
C SER A 126 12.25 38.07 12.63
N ILE A 127 11.22 38.47 13.38
CA ILE A 127 10.83 39.86 13.48
C ILE A 127 11.79 40.49 14.49
N ASN A 128 12.90 41.06 14.00
CA ASN A 128 13.35 42.31 14.61
C ASN A 128 14.11 43.24 13.64
N MET A 129 13.51 44.42 13.52
CA MET A 129 13.99 45.75 13.14
C MET A 129 15.45 45.92 12.68
N ASN A 130 15.58 46.51 11.49
CA ASN A 130 16.17 47.86 11.40
C ASN A 130 15.55 48.66 10.24
#